data_AF-A0A662XQA9-F1
#
_entry.id   AF-A0A662XQA9-F1
#
_cell.length_a   1.000
_cell.length_b   1.000
_cell.length_c   1.000
_cell.angle_alpha   90.00
_cell.angle_beta   90.00
_cell.angle_gamma   90.00
#
_symmetry.space_group_name_H-M   'P 1'
#
loop_
_entity.id
_entity.type
_entity.pdbx_description
1 polymer ?
#
loop_
_entity_poly.entity_id
_entity_poly.type
_entity_poly.pdbx_seq_one_letter_code
_entity_poly.pdbx_strand_id
1 'polypeptide(L)'
;MDQRSLRGPRPPRRWRLWLLRLLLLLGALYASLLVCWDASRLGLLQSSIASSSSPKSKPSVASSVDLAAIPPKSQAELEQEAELHARSVKMLTVETAGQRNWRCIGWRATGDCSPHGPREPQNDQGCLKPVPNGESGYCEVEDVDSGERFRVMRRYCNSLKHDAHFRCKDAASFISFPLKAQEAVNKAQVPEFTLPNMDTTKRDGIVMVVYPKLLASAYATIKALREVLDCQLPIEIWFRPKELFNFPAALAPLQELADNPSYRGDITFHEINDAWAT
;
A
#
# COMPACT_ATOMS: atom_id res chain seq x y z
N MET A 1 -48.23 -11.13 17.93
CA MET A 1 -47.51 -10.57 19.09
C MET A 1 -46.78 -9.32 18.64
N ASP A 2 -46.91 -8.26 19.44
CA ASP A 2 -46.83 -6.85 19.11
C ASP A 2 -45.39 -6.30 19.13
N GLN A 3 -44.92 -5.62 18.06
CA GLN A 3 -43.59 -4.98 17.99
C GLN A 3 -43.62 -3.52 18.47
N ARG A 4 -44.09 -3.29 19.71
CA ARG A 4 -44.03 -1.96 20.34
C ARG A 4 -43.46 -2.05 21.75
N SER A 5 -42.17 -2.38 21.88
CA SER A 5 -41.50 -2.15 23.18
C SER A 5 -39.97 -2.13 23.08
N LEU A 6 -39.38 -1.17 22.34
CA LEU A 6 -37.97 -0.80 22.51
C LEU A 6 -37.76 0.68 22.19
N ARG A 7 -38.21 1.57 23.08
CA ARG A 7 -37.68 2.95 23.15
C ARG A 7 -37.27 3.23 24.60
N GLY A 8 -35.97 3.22 24.85
CA GLY A 8 -35.40 3.64 26.12
C GLY A 8 -35.70 5.11 26.44
N PRO A 9 -35.56 5.52 27.71
CA PRO A 9 -35.94 6.84 28.19
C PRO A 9 -35.12 7.94 27.48
N ARG A 10 -35.81 8.95 26.95
CA ARG A 10 -35.15 10.14 26.38
C ARG A 10 -34.53 10.96 27.52
N PRO A 11 -33.25 11.34 27.45
CA PRO A 11 -32.61 12.10 28.51
C PRO A 11 -33.25 13.50 28.63
N PRO A 12 -33.33 14.06 29.86
CA PRO A 12 -34.00 15.33 30.11
C PRO A 12 -33.35 16.46 29.31
N ARG A 13 -34.19 17.35 28.74
CA ARG A 13 -33.81 18.49 27.88
C ARG A 13 -32.70 19.38 28.47
N ARG A 14 -32.57 19.39 29.80
CA ARG A 14 -31.58 20.13 30.58
C ARG A 14 -30.15 19.57 30.43
N TRP A 15 -29.98 18.27 30.17
CA TRP A 15 -28.68 17.63 29.93
C TRP A 15 -28.10 17.97 28.55
N ARG A 16 -28.95 18.03 27.52
CA ARG A 16 -28.50 18.41 26.16
C ARG A 16 -27.96 19.85 26.11
N LEU A 17 -28.59 20.77 26.84
CA LEU A 17 -28.14 22.16 26.94
C LEU A 17 -26.82 22.29 27.74
N TRP A 18 -26.62 21.44 28.74
CA TRP A 18 -25.38 21.42 29.53
C TRP A 18 -24.20 20.84 28.72
N LEU A 19 -24.41 19.75 27.98
CA LEU A 19 -23.44 19.18 27.04
C LEU A 19 -23.02 20.17 25.94
N LEU A 20 -23.98 20.90 25.36
CA LEU A 20 -23.67 21.93 24.36
C LEU A 20 -22.85 23.09 24.94
N ARG A 21 -23.13 23.52 26.17
CA ARG A 21 -22.32 24.54 26.85
C ARG A 21 -20.91 24.03 27.16
N LEU A 22 -20.77 22.76 27.57
CA LEU A 22 -19.46 22.15 27.83
C LEU A 22 -18.62 22.07 26.55
N LEU A 23 -19.21 21.64 25.43
CA LEU A 23 -18.55 21.58 24.12
C LEU A 23 -18.11 22.96 23.62
N LEU A 24 -18.95 23.99 23.80
CA LEU A 24 -18.60 25.37 23.44
C LEU A 24 -17.45 25.92 24.29
N LEU A 25 -17.46 25.66 25.60
CA LEU A 25 -16.38 26.09 26.49
C LEU A 25 -15.06 25.38 26.16
N LEU A 26 -15.08 24.07 25.89
CA LEU A 26 -13.91 23.31 25.47
C LEU A 26 -13.36 23.79 24.13
N GLY A 27 -14.25 24.09 23.17
CA GLY A 27 -13.85 24.65 21.87
C GLY A 27 -13.19 26.03 21.98
N ALA A 28 -13.76 26.92 22.81
CA ALA A 28 -13.18 28.24 23.07
C ALA A 28 -11.81 28.13 23.76
N LEU A 29 -11.68 27.25 24.75
CA LEU A 29 -10.44 27.04 25.48
C LEU A 29 -9.33 26.45 24.59
N TYR A 30 -9.70 25.52 23.70
CA TYR A 30 -8.78 24.96 22.70
C TYR A 30 -8.31 26.03 21.69
N ALA A 31 -9.21 26.88 21.20
CA ALA A 31 -8.84 27.97 20.30
C ALA A 31 -7.91 28.99 20.98
N SER A 32 -8.17 29.34 22.24
CA SER A 32 -7.28 30.22 23.02
C SER A 32 -5.89 29.61 23.23
N LEU A 33 -5.80 28.30 23.50
CA LEU A 33 -4.52 27.60 23.64
C LEU A 33 -3.73 27.58 22.32
N LEU A 34 -4.37 27.39 21.18
CA LEU A 34 -3.71 27.46 19.86
C LEU A 34 -3.16 28.86 19.57
N VAL A 35 -3.94 29.91 19.84
CA VAL A 35 -3.47 31.30 19.67
C VAL A 35 -2.30 31.63 20.61
N CYS A 36 -2.35 31.17 21.86
CA CYS A 36 -1.22 31.32 22.79
C CYS A 36 0.02 30.53 22.35
N TRP A 37 -0.16 29.35 21.75
CA TRP A 37 0.93 28.54 21.23
C TRP A 37 1.63 29.22 20.04
N ASP A 38 0.85 29.76 19.10
CA ASP A 38 1.40 30.50 17.95
C ASP A 38 2.08 31.81 18.38
N ALA A 39 1.51 32.54 19.34
CA ALA A 39 2.16 33.73 19.90
C ALA A 39 3.49 33.41 20.60
N SER A 40 3.58 32.25 21.27
CA SER A 40 4.81 31.80 21.95
C SER A 40 5.89 31.34 20.95
N ARG A 41 5.48 30.83 19.78
CA ARG A 41 6.40 30.52 18.66
C ARG A 41 6.98 31.78 18.02
N LEU A 42 6.18 32.84 17.89
CA LEU A 42 6.65 34.14 17.38
C LEU A 42 7.59 34.87 18.36
N GLY A 43 7.42 34.70 19.68
CA GLY A 43 8.32 35.26 20.70
C GLY A 43 9.71 34.59 20.80
N LEU A 44 9.88 33.39 20.23
CA LEU A 44 11.13 32.63 20.26
C LEU A 44 12.04 32.84 19.04
N LEU A 45 11.58 33.60 18.03
CA LEU A 45 12.36 33.91 16.82
C LEU A 45 13.10 35.26 16.87
N GLN A 46 12.95 36.06 17.95
CA GLN A 46 13.54 37.40 18.05
C GLN A 46 14.79 37.48 18.97
N SER A 47 15.25 36.38 19.57
CA SER A 47 16.34 36.41 20.56
C SER A 47 17.45 35.39 20.31
N SER A 48 18.10 35.49 19.14
CA SER A 48 19.44 34.93 18.98
C SER A 48 20.23 35.65 17.89
N ILE A 49 20.58 36.93 18.16
CA ILE A 49 21.76 37.59 17.57
C ILE A 49 22.49 38.31 18.69
N ALA A 50 23.62 37.75 19.15
CA ALA A 50 24.75 38.48 19.72
C ALA A 50 26.00 37.58 19.73
N SER A 51 27.12 38.22 19.40
CA SER A 51 28.43 37.71 19.00
C SER A 51 29.43 37.53 20.16
N SER A 52 30.65 37.07 19.79
CA SER A 52 31.98 37.24 20.44
C SER A 52 32.49 36.07 21.31
N SER A 53 33.79 35.74 21.43
CA SER A 53 35.03 35.94 20.64
C SER A 53 36.21 35.16 21.32
N SER A 54 37.14 34.59 20.52
CA SER A 54 38.60 34.38 20.78
C SER A 54 39.14 33.35 21.84
N PRO A 55 40.47 33.00 21.91
CA PRO A 55 41.37 32.40 20.89
C PRO A 55 42.42 31.33 21.42
N LYS A 56 43.22 30.74 20.49
CA LYS A 56 44.62 30.18 20.59
C LYS A 56 44.87 28.64 20.60
N SER A 57 45.55 28.13 19.55
CA SER A 57 46.99 27.72 19.50
C SER A 57 47.26 26.58 18.48
N LYS A 58 47.97 26.88 17.36
CA LYS A 58 49.34 26.45 16.95
C LYS A 58 49.43 25.16 16.06
N PRO A 59 50.50 24.99 15.23
CA PRO A 59 50.36 24.65 13.80
C PRO A 59 51.11 23.39 13.29
N SER A 60 51.09 23.20 11.95
CA SER A 60 51.97 22.39 11.06
C SER A 60 51.54 20.91 10.86
N VAL A 61 51.55 20.27 9.68
CA VAL A 61 52.34 20.37 8.43
C VAL A 61 51.47 19.90 7.23
N ALA A 62 51.80 20.40 6.04
CA ALA A 62 51.12 20.27 4.74
C ALA A 62 51.00 18.84 4.16
N SER A 63 49.93 18.61 3.40
CA SER A 63 49.98 18.11 2.02
C SER A 63 48.59 18.27 1.36
N SER A 64 48.33 19.44 0.78
CA SER A 64 47.13 19.72 -0.01
C SER A 64 47.34 19.27 -1.46
N VAL A 65 46.76 18.14 -1.82
CA VAL A 65 46.29 17.93 -3.19
C VAL A 65 44.96 18.68 -3.26
N ASP A 66 44.93 19.80 -3.98
CA ASP A 66 43.73 20.60 -4.19
C ASP A 66 42.72 19.82 -5.04
N LEU A 67 41.95 18.95 -4.39
CA LEU A 67 40.59 18.64 -4.85
C LEU A 67 39.76 19.87 -4.50
N ALA A 68 39.59 20.78 -5.47
CA ALA A 68 38.67 21.90 -5.34
C ALA A 68 37.32 21.40 -4.82
N ALA A 69 36.99 21.73 -3.58
CA ALA A 69 35.75 21.33 -2.95
C ALA A 69 34.59 21.99 -3.73
N ILE A 70 33.85 21.17 -4.49
CA ILE A 70 32.63 21.61 -5.15
C ILE A 70 31.68 22.07 -4.04
N PRO A 71 31.16 23.32 -4.09
CA PRO A 71 30.22 23.79 -3.07
C PRO A 71 28.98 22.87 -3.06
N PRO A 72 28.41 22.59 -1.87
CA PRO A 72 27.20 21.78 -1.78
C PRO A 72 26.09 22.44 -2.59
N LYS A 73 25.45 21.67 -3.49
CA LYS A 73 24.31 22.14 -4.28
C LYS A 73 23.20 22.61 -3.36
N SER A 74 22.56 23.72 -3.72
CA SER A 74 21.34 24.17 -3.08
C SER A 74 20.19 23.20 -3.32
N GLN A 75 19.17 23.24 -2.45
CA GLN A 75 18.00 22.37 -2.59
C GLN A 75 17.27 22.59 -3.93
N ALA A 76 17.14 23.83 -4.38
CA ALA A 76 16.50 24.16 -5.65
C ALA A 76 17.25 23.57 -6.86
N GLU A 77 18.58 23.55 -6.82
CA GLU A 77 19.39 22.92 -7.87
C GLU A 77 19.20 21.40 -7.88
N LEU A 78 19.11 20.76 -6.71
CA LEU A 78 18.84 19.32 -6.59
C LEU A 78 17.45 18.96 -7.12
N GLU A 79 16.43 19.75 -6.79
CA GLU A 79 15.06 19.58 -7.29
C GLU A 79 15.01 19.73 -8.82
N GLN A 80 15.65 20.77 -9.37
CA GLN A 80 15.69 21.00 -10.81
C GLN A 80 16.43 19.87 -11.56
N GLU A 81 17.55 19.38 -11.03
CA GLU A 81 18.27 18.23 -11.60
C GLU A 81 17.41 16.96 -11.55
N ALA A 82 16.72 16.71 -10.43
CA ALA A 82 15.81 15.58 -10.28
C ALA A 82 14.63 15.66 -11.25
N GLU A 83 14.11 16.85 -11.54
CA GLU A 83 13.07 17.09 -12.55
C GLU A 83 13.56 16.78 -13.97
N LEU A 84 14.74 17.28 -14.33
CA LEU A 84 15.35 17.01 -15.63
C LEU A 84 15.63 15.51 -15.80
N HIS A 85 16.15 14.86 -14.75
CA HIS A 85 16.34 13.42 -14.72
C HIS A 85 15.01 12.68 -14.90
N ALA A 86 13.98 13.03 -14.13
CA ALA A 86 12.67 12.41 -14.24
C ALA A 86 12.18 12.47 -15.70
N ARG A 87 12.23 13.64 -16.35
CA ARG A 87 11.80 13.82 -17.76
C ARG A 87 12.53 12.89 -18.74
N SER A 88 13.76 12.49 -18.44
CA SER A 88 14.53 11.55 -19.27
C SER A 88 14.11 10.07 -19.07
N VAL A 89 13.52 9.73 -17.92
CA VAL A 89 13.11 8.35 -17.59
C VAL A 89 11.75 8.04 -18.22
N LYS A 90 11.70 6.98 -19.02
CA LYS A 90 10.53 6.57 -19.80
C LYS A 90 9.47 5.91 -18.92
N MET A 91 8.25 5.87 -19.44
CA MET A 91 7.18 5.04 -18.85
C MET A 91 7.25 3.65 -19.47
N LEU A 92 7.17 2.60 -18.64
CA LEU A 92 7.13 1.23 -19.16
C LEU A 92 5.74 0.90 -19.72
N THR A 93 5.70 0.40 -20.95
CA THR A 93 4.50 -0.13 -21.62
C THR A 93 4.53 -1.66 -21.64
N VAL A 94 3.39 -2.32 -21.87
CA VAL A 94 3.32 -3.79 -21.95
C VAL A 94 4.24 -4.34 -23.05
N GLU A 95 4.28 -3.67 -24.20
CA GLU A 95 5.14 -4.02 -25.33
C GLU A 95 6.63 -3.88 -25.00
N THR A 96 6.99 -2.81 -24.29
CA THR A 96 8.39 -2.56 -23.92
C THR A 96 8.82 -3.36 -22.70
N ALA A 97 7.89 -3.87 -21.88
CA ALA A 97 8.23 -4.68 -20.71
C ALA A 97 9.10 -5.86 -21.12
N GLY A 98 8.68 -6.65 -22.13
CA GLY A 98 9.48 -7.75 -22.70
C GLY A 98 10.16 -8.68 -21.68
N GLN A 99 10.90 -9.66 -22.17
CA GLN A 99 11.81 -10.41 -21.30
C GLN A 99 13.12 -9.64 -21.19
N ARG A 100 13.26 -8.80 -20.15
CA ARG A 100 14.42 -7.94 -19.90
C ARG A 100 15.07 -8.24 -18.55
N ASN A 101 16.36 -7.90 -18.45
CA ASN A 101 17.13 -8.02 -17.21
C ASN A 101 17.02 -6.73 -16.40
N TRP A 102 16.09 -6.71 -15.45
CA TRP A 102 15.79 -5.52 -14.66
C TRP A 102 16.74 -5.34 -13.47
N ARG A 103 17.31 -4.14 -13.35
CA ARG A 103 18.05 -3.67 -12.19
C ARG A 103 17.27 -2.56 -11.49
N CYS A 104 17.06 -2.69 -10.18
CA CYS A 104 16.45 -1.62 -9.39
C CYS A 104 17.44 -0.45 -9.21
N ILE A 105 16.95 0.78 -9.38
CA ILE A 105 17.69 2.01 -9.09
C ILE A 105 17.23 2.62 -7.76
N GLY A 106 15.92 2.71 -7.52
CA GLY A 106 15.38 3.18 -6.24
C GLY A 106 13.98 3.76 -6.32
N TRP A 107 13.52 4.32 -5.20
CA TRP A 107 12.30 5.09 -5.07
C TRP A 107 12.54 6.54 -5.43
N ARG A 108 11.62 7.11 -6.20
CA ARG A 108 11.59 8.51 -6.61
C ARG A 108 10.32 9.16 -6.07
N ALA A 109 10.48 9.93 -5.00
CA ALA A 109 9.38 10.60 -4.31
C ALA A 109 8.86 11.81 -5.10
N THR A 110 7.55 11.98 -5.12
CA THR A 110 6.92 13.11 -5.80
C THR A 110 5.86 13.74 -4.92
N GLY A 111 5.64 15.04 -5.11
CA GLY A 111 4.61 15.81 -4.43
C GLY A 111 3.22 15.68 -5.07
N ASP A 112 2.28 16.46 -4.55
CA ASP A 112 0.90 16.58 -5.02
C ASP A 112 0.11 15.26 -5.09
N CYS A 113 0.49 14.30 -4.26
CA CYS A 113 -0.11 12.97 -4.21
C CYS A 113 -0.13 12.25 -5.57
N SER A 114 0.75 12.62 -6.49
CA SER A 114 0.77 12.12 -7.86
C SER A 114 2.15 11.57 -8.22
N PRO A 115 2.25 10.39 -8.85
CA PRO A 115 3.54 9.86 -9.34
C PRO A 115 4.15 10.70 -10.47
N HIS A 116 3.40 11.67 -10.99
CA HIS A 116 3.83 12.64 -12.01
C HIS A 116 3.93 14.07 -11.45
N GLY A 117 3.76 14.23 -10.14
CA GLY A 117 3.94 15.51 -9.45
C GLY A 117 5.42 15.94 -9.40
N PRO A 118 5.70 17.11 -8.80
CA PRO A 118 7.05 17.63 -8.67
C PRO A 118 7.93 16.67 -7.87
N ARG A 119 9.21 16.60 -8.18
CA ARG A 119 10.20 15.73 -7.54
C ARG A 119 10.56 16.25 -6.15
N GLU A 120 10.64 15.32 -5.21
CA GLU A 120 11.08 15.57 -3.84
C GLU A 120 12.34 14.72 -3.57
N PRO A 121 13.50 15.05 -4.15
CA PRO A 121 14.69 14.21 -4.09
C PRO A 121 15.18 13.93 -2.67
N GLN A 122 14.90 14.80 -1.71
CA GLN A 122 15.17 14.59 -0.29
C GLN A 122 14.42 13.38 0.32
N ASN A 123 13.32 12.96 -0.30
CA ASN A 123 12.48 11.84 0.13
C ASN A 123 12.75 10.54 -0.66
N ASP A 124 13.66 10.57 -1.64
CA ASP A 124 14.06 9.38 -2.39
C ASP A 124 14.62 8.29 -1.46
N GLN A 125 14.40 7.03 -1.82
CA GLN A 125 14.85 5.88 -1.03
C GLN A 125 15.58 4.84 -1.88
N GLY A 126 16.47 4.09 -1.24
CA GLY A 126 17.15 2.95 -1.87
C GLY A 126 16.22 1.76 -2.10
N CYS A 127 16.62 0.86 -3.00
CA CYS A 127 15.83 -0.30 -3.43
C CYS A 127 15.34 -1.24 -2.32
N LEU A 128 16.06 -1.34 -1.20
CA LEU A 128 15.75 -2.25 -0.11
C LEU A 128 14.86 -1.64 0.98
N LYS A 129 14.74 -0.31 1.00
CA LYS A 129 13.94 0.38 2.01
C LYS A 129 12.46 0.29 1.63
N PRO A 130 11.57 -0.08 2.57
CA PRO A 130 10.13 -0.03 2.32
C PRO A 130 9.70 1.37 1.90
N VAL A 131 8.87 1.46 0.87
CA VAL A 131 8.29 2.73 0.45
C VAL A 131 7.30 3.19 1.52
N PRO A 132 7.39 4.44 2.03
CA PRO A 132 6.47 4.92 3.05
C PRO A 132 5.01 4.92 2.59
N ASN A 133 4.10 4.61 3.52
CA ASN A 133 2.67 4.77 3.28
C ASN A 133 2.31 6.24 3.19
N GLY A 134 1.36 6.59 2.33
CA GLY A 134 0.92 7.97 2.17
C GLY A 134 1.76 8.81 1.21
N GLU A 135 2.89 8.30 0.70
CA GLU A 135 3.73 9.02 -0.26
C GLU A 135 3.37 8.70 -1.71
N SER A 136 3.52 9.69 -2.59
CA SER A 136 3.48 9.52 -4.04
C SER A 136 4.87 9.40 -4.64
N GLY A 137 4.94 8.72 -5.78
CA GLY A 137 6.19 8.50 -6.47
C GLY A 137 6.17 7.27 -7.36
N TYR A 138 7.36 6.83 -7.75
CA TYR A 138 7.54 5.63 -8.57
C TYR A 138 8.86 4.95 -8.25
N CYS A 139 8.94 3.66 -8.55
CA CYS A 139 10.21 2.96 -8.59
C CYS A 139 10.87 3.19 -9.95
N GLU A 140 12.17 3.46 -9.93
CA GLU A 140 13.00 3.52 -11.13
C GLU A 140 13.74 2.20 -11.29
N VAL A 141 13.66 1.63 -12.49
CA VAL A 141 14.39 0.44 -12.90
C VAL A 141 15.18 0.73 -14.16
N GLU A 142 16.26 0.00 -14.34
CA GLU A 142 17.09 0.04 -15.54
C GLU A 142 17.10 -1.34 -16.17
N ASP A 143 16.98 -1.40 -17.48
CA ASP A 143 17.29 -2.59 -18.27
C ASP A 143 18.80 -2.69 -18.44
N VAL A 144 19.40 -3.73 -17.88
CA VAL A 144 20.87 -3.89 -17.86
C VAL A 144 21.46 -3.99 -19.26
N ASP A 145 20.72 -4.57 -20.20
CA ASP A 145 21.23 -4.85 -21.54
C ASP A 145 21.23 -3.59 -22.43
N SER A 146 20.21 -2.74 -22.31
CA SER A 146 20.07 -1.51 -23.10
C SER A 146 20.52 -0.24 -22.38
N GLY A 147 20.63 -0.28 -21.06
CA GLY A 147 20.86 0.90 -20.20
C GLY A 147 19.64 1.83 -20.11
N GLU A 148 18.49 1.47 -20.70
CA GLU A 148 17.28 2.27 -20.65
C GLU A 148 16.67 2.27 -19.24
N ARG A 149 16.13 3.43 -18.83
CA ARG A 149 15.48 3.59 -17.53
C ARG A 149 13.98 3.81 -17.65
N PHE A 150 13.26 3.20 -16.71
CA PHE A 150 11.81 3.21 -16.69
C PHE A 150 11.23 3.53 -15.31
N ARG A 151 10.12 4.26 -15.33
CA ARG A 151 9.26 4.51 -14.17
C ARG A 151 8.22 3.40 -14.07
N VAL A 152 8.19 2.72 -12.93
CA VAL A 152 7.36 1.54 -12.67
C VAL A 152 6.76 1.63 -11.26
N MET A 153 5.80 0.75 -10.93
CA MET A 153 5.12 0.74 -9.62
C MET A 153 4.70 2.14 -9.15
N ARG A 154 4.04 2.90 -10.03
CA ARG A 154 3.58 4.27 -9.74
C ARG A 154 2.59 4.30 -8.59
N ARG A 155 2.68 5.32 -7.75
CA ARG A 155 1.91 5.44 -6.50
C ARG A 155 1.32 6.84 -6.34
N TYR A 156 0.09 6.85 -5.86
CA TYR A 156 -0.57 8.00 -5.26
C TYR A 156 -0.61 7.78 -3.74
N CYS A 157 -0.82 8.85 -2.96
CA CYS A 157 -0.83 8.80 -1.49
C CYS A 157 -1.73 7.68 -0.91
N ASN A 158 -2.88 7.41 -1.54
CA ASN A 158 -3.88 6.45 -1.06
C ASN A 158 -3.96 5.15 -1.88
N SER A 159 -2.91 4.81 -2.65
CA SER A 159 -2.94 3.62 -3.52
C SER A 159 -2.58 2.29 -2.82
N LEU A 160 -2.27 2.29 -1.52
CA LEU A 160 -1.89 1.09 -0.75
C LEU A 160 -2.80 0.98 0.48
N LYS A 161 -3.10 -0.25 0.89
CA LYS A 161 -3.61 -0.50 2.25
C LYS A 161 -2.51 -0.16 3.26
N HIS A 162 -2.89 0.34 4.44
CA HIS A 162 -1.93 0.78 5.47
C HIS A 162 -0.99 -0.32 5.98
N ASP A 163 -1.37 -1.59 5.84
CA ASP A 163 -0.60 -2.76 6.24
C ASP A 163 0.25 -3.36 5.11
N ALA A 164 0.08 -2.87 3.88
CA ALA A 164 0.84 -3.35 2.73
C ALA A 164 2.24 -2.72 2.71
N HIS A 165 3.26 -3.54 2.44
CA HIS A 165 4.64 -3.08 2.37
C HIS A 165 5.26 -3.57 1.06
N PHE A 166 5.87 -2.68 0.29
CA PHE A 166 6.68 -3.08 -0.85
C PHE A 166 7.96 -2.26 -0.91
N ARG A 167 8.93 -2.80 -1.64
CA ARG A 167 10.22 -2.16 -1.90
C ARG A 167 10.43 -2.08 -3.40
N CYS A 168 11.23 -1.12 -3.86
CA CYS A 168 11.53 -1.03 -5.28
C CYS A 168 12.35 -2.23 -5.80
N LYS A 169 13.05 -2.98 -4.93
CA LYS A 169 13.66 -4.25 -5.33
C LYS A 169 12.64 -5.29 -5.85
N ASP A 170 11.39 -5.18 -5.42
CA ASP A 170 10.32 -6.12 -5.80
C ASP A 170 9.69 -5.73 -7.16
N ALA A 171 10.08 -4.57 -7.73
CA ALA A 171 9.54 -4.04 -8.99
C ALA A 171 9.79 -4.93 -10.19
N ALA A 172 10.96 -5.57 -10.29
CA ALA A 172 11.28 -6.48 -11.40
C ALA A 172 10.26 -7.62 -11.50
N SER A 173 9.89 -8.22 -10.36
CA SER A 173 8.88 -9.28 -10.30
C SER A 173 7.51 -8.75 -10.74
N PHE A 174 7.11 -7.58 -10.25
CA PHE A 174 5.84 -6.95 -10.60
C PHE A 174 5.71 -6.65 -12.10
N ILE A 175 6.76 -6.10 -12.71
CA ILE A 175 6.81 -5.80 -14.15
C ILE A 175 6.75 -7.07 -14.99
N SER A 176 7.43 -8.13 -14.56
CA SER A 176 7.47 -9.40 -15.30
C SER A 176 6.15 -10.19 -15.21
N PHE A 177 5.27 -9.84 -14.27
CA PHE A 177 4.07 -10.63 -13.98
C PHE A 177 3.12 -10.79 -15.17
N PRO A 178 2.77 -9.74 -15.96
CA PRO A 178 1.87 -9.91 -17.10
C PRO A 178 2.39 -10.90 -18.14
N LEU A 179 3.70 -10.92 -18.39
CA LEU A 179 4.31 -11.86 -19.33
C LEU A 179 4.27 -13.30 -18.80
N LYS A 180 4.63 -13.49 -17.54
CA LYS A 180 4.55 -14.81 -16.87
C LYS A 180 3.12 -15.32 -16.80
N ALA A 181 2.15 -14.43 -16.56
CA ALA A 181 0.73 -14.78 -16.57
C ALA A 181 0.27 -15.21 -17.95
N GLN A 182 0.66 -14.49 -19.01
CA GLN A 182 0.33 -14.87 -20.38
C GLN A 182 0.99 -16.19 -20.78
N GLU A 183 2.25 -16.41 -20.41
CA GLU A 183 2.96 -17.67 -20.63
C GLU A 183 2.25 -18.83 -19.93
N ALA A 184 1.83 -18.66 -18.68
CA ALA A 184 1.06 -19.65 -17.93
C ALA A 184 -0.28 -19.98 -18.62
N VAL A 185 -1.01 -18.97 -19.11
CA VAL A 185 -2.26 -19.16 -19.85
C VAL A 185 -2.01 -19.92 -21.15
N ASN A 186 -1.01 -19.51 -21.94
CA ASN A 186 -0.68 -20.17 -23.21
C ASN A 186 -0.29 -21.63 -22.98
N LYS A 187 0.49 -21.91 -21.92
CA LYS A 187 0.86 -23.27 -21.52
C LYS A 187 -0.37 -24.10 -21.16
N ALA A 188 -1.33 -23.52 -20.44
CA ALA A 188 -2.56 -24.19 -20.03
C ALA A 188 -3.53 -24.48 -21.18
N GLN A 189 -3.42 -23.80 -22.31
CA GLN A 189 -4.25 -24.03 -23.50
C GLN A 189 -3.78 -25.21 -24.37
N VAL A 190 -2.59 -25.75 -24.11
CA VAL A 190 -2.08 -26.91 -24.86
C VAL A 190 -2.91 -28.15 -24.48
N PRO A 191 -3.44 -28.92 -25.45
CA PRO A 191 -4.37 -30.03 -25.17
C PRO A 191 -3.87 -31.11 -24.20
N GLU A 192 -2.55 -31.30 -24.13
CA GLU A 192 -1.91 -32.30 -23.25
C GLU A 192 -1.40 -31.70 -21.94
N PHE A 193 -1.68 -30.42 -21.66
CA PHE A 193 -1.23 -29.80 -20.43
C PHE A 193 -2.00 -30.33 -19.22
N THR A 194 -1.27 -30.97 -18.31
CA THR A 194 -1.78 -31.36 -16.99
C THR A 194 -1.09 -30.54 -15.91
N LEU A 195 -1.85 -30.11 -14.90
CA LEU A 195 -1.28 -29.41 -13.75
C LEU A 195 -0.29 -30.33 -13.01
N PRO A 196 0.86 -29.81 -12.55
CA PRO A 196 1.75 -30.57 -11.69
C PRO A 196 1.01 -30.90 -10.38
N ASN A 197 1.13 -32.15 -9.90
CA ASN A 197 0.47 -32.67 -8.70
C ASN A 197 -1.05 -32.89 -8.82
N MET A 198 -1.57 -33.16 -10.01
CA MET A 198 -2.98 -33.56 -10.16
C MET A 198 -3.21 -34.98 -9.61
N ASP A 199 -4.06 -35.11 -8.59
CA ASP A 199 -4.68 -36.39 -8.27
C ASP A 199 -5.72 -36.70 -9.34
N THR A 200 -5.44 -37.73 -10.17
CA THR A 200 -6.28 -38.11 -11.30
C THR A 200 -7.72 -38.52 -10.94
N THR A 201 -8.03 -38.68 -9.64
CA THR A 201 -9.35 -39.07 -9.13
C THR A 201 -10.33 -37.92 -8.91
N LYS A 202 -9.87 -36.68 -8.78
CA LYS A 202 -10.71 -35.46 -8.68
C LYS A 202 -10.38 -34.51 -9.82
N ARG A 203 -11.27 -34.43 -10.81
CA ARG A 203 -11.03 -33.67 -12.05
C ARG A 203 -11.64 -32.26 -12.06
N ASP A 204 -12.74 -32.06 -11.35
CA ASP A 204 -13.53 -30.83 -11.43
C ASP A 204 -13.81 -30.25 -10.04
N GLY A 205 -13.71 -28.92 -9.91
CA GLY A 205 -13.93 -28.20 -8.65
C GLY A 205 -14.05 -26.70 -8.89
N ILE A 206 -14.54 -25.98 -7.89
CA ILE A 206 -14.70 -24.52 -7.92
C ILE A 206 -13.78 -23.91 -6.87
N VAL A 207 -12.96 -22.95 -7.27
CA VAL A 207 -12.09 -22.20 -6.34
C VAL A 207 -12.61 -20.78 -6.22
N MET A 208 -12.78 -20.29 -4.99
CA MET A 208 -13.23 -18.93 -4.69
C MET A 208 -12.23 -18.25 -3.76
N VAL A 209 -11.62 -17.15 -4.20
CA VAL A 209 -10.79 -16.30 -3.32
C VAL A 209 -11.67 -15.20 -2.72
N VAL A 210 -11.77 -15.13 -1.40
CA VAL A 210 -12.69 -14.22 -0.70
C VAL A 210 -11.95 -13.23 0.21
N TYR A 211 -12.52 -12.03 0.31
CA TYR A 211 -12.11 -10.94 1.20
C TYR A 211 -13.37 -10.21 1.70
N PRO A 212 -13.31 -9.32 2.71
CA PRO A 212 -14.50 -8.83 3.42
C PRO A 212 -15.69 -8.41 2.55
N LYS A 213 -15.43 -7.69 1.44
CA LYS A 213 -16.50 -7.18 0.57
C LYS A 213 -17.11 -8.24 -0.34
N LEU A 214 -16.48 -9.40 -0.53
CA LEU A 214 -16.98 -10.49 -1.39
C LEU A 214 -17.78 -11.55 -0.63
N LEU A 215 -17.75 -11.56 0.71
CA LEU A 215 -18.34 -12.66 1.49
C LEU A 215 -19.83 -12.84 1.24
N ALA A 216 -20.59 -11.74 1.17
CA ALA A 216 -22.02 -11.79 0.86
C ALA A 216 -22.29 -12.35 -0.55
N SER A 217 -21.47 -11.96 -1.53
CA SER A 217 -21.58 -12.49 -2.89
C SER A 217 -21.22 -13.97 -2.93
N ALA A 218 -20.14 -14.38 -2.27
CA ALA A 218 -19.72 -15.77 -2.20
C ALA A 218 -20.81 -16.65 -1.58
N TYR A 219 -21.43 -16.20 -0.49
CA TYR A 219 -22.54 -16.90 0.16
C TYR A 219 -23.71 -17.10 -0.80
N ALA A 220 -24.14 -16.02 -1.47
CA ALA A 220 -25.24 -16.09 -2.43
C ALA A 220 -24.92 -17.03 -3.61
N THR A 221 -23.69 -16.97 -4.14
CA THR A 221 -23.23 -17.84 -5.23
C THR A 221 -23.23 -19.31 -4.82
N ILE A 222 -22.64 -19.64 -3.67
CA ILE A 222 -22.58 -21.04 -3.20
C ILE A 222 -23.98 -21.56 -2.93
N LYS A 223 -24.83 -20.76 -2.28
CA LYS A 223 -26.23 -21.14 -2.03
C LYS A 223 -26.98 -21.40 -3.34
N ALA A 224 -26.84 -20.54 -4.35
CA ALA A 224 -27.46 -20.75 -5.66
C ALA A 224 -26.92 -22.02 -6.36
N LEU A 225 -25.60 -22.25 -6.30
CA LEU A 225 -24.98 -23.46 -6.85
C LEU A 225 -25.56 -24.73 -6.21
N ARG A 226 -25.72 -24.76 -4.89
CA ARG A 226 -26.22 -25.94 -4.16
C ARG A 226 -27.73 -26.12 -4.26
N GLU A 227 -28.52 -25.06 -4.08
CA GLU A 227 -29.98 -25.17 -3.94
C GLU A 227 -30.74 -25.02 -5.26
N VAL A 228 -30.23 -24.21 -6.19
CA VAL A 228 -30.94 -23.91 -7.44
C VAL A 228 -30.42 -24.78 -8.57
N LEU A 229 -29.10 -24.97 -8.65
CA LEU A 229 -28.45 -25.69 -9.74
C LEU A 229 -28.10 -27.14 -9.40
N ASP A 230 -28.32 -27.59 -8.16
CA ASP A 230 -27.93 -28.92 -7.65
C ASP A 230 -26.48 -29.30 -8.01
N CYS A 231 -25.57 -28.32 -7.98
CA CYS A 231 -24.16 -28.53 -8.28
C CYS A 231 -23.48 -29.22 -7.10
N GLN A 232 -22.79 -30.33 -7.38
CA GLN A 232 -22.13 -31.17 -6.36
C GLN A 232 -20.60 -31.08 -6.39
N LEU A 233 -20.05 -30.20 -7.23
CA LEU A 233 -18.59 -30.02 -7.32
C LEU A 233 -18.02 -29.56 -5.97
N PRO A 234 -16.84 -30.04 -5.56
CA PRO A 234 -16.16 -29.52 -4.38
C PRO A 234 -15.84 -28.03 -4.56
N ILE A 235 -15.98 -27.26 -3.49
CA ILE A 235 -15.67 -25.83 -3.48
C ILE A 235 -14.53 -25.58 -2.49
N GLU A 236 -13.49 -24.90 -2.94
CA GLU A 236 -12.39 -24.43 -2.08
C GLU A 236 -12.48 -22.92 -1.92
N ILE A 237 -12.61 -22.47 -0.67
CA ILE A 237 -12.66 -21.06 -0.32
C ILE A 237 -11.30 -20.67 0.25
N TRP A 238 -10.60 -19.80 -0.47
CA TRP A 238 -9.29 -19.30 -0.09
C TRP A 238 -9.39 -17.87 0.45
N PHE A 239 -8.77 -17.57 1.59
CA PHE A 239 -8.83 -16.24 2.20
C PHE A 239 -7.52 -15.85 2.88
N ARG A 240 -7.25 -14.55 2.97
CA ARG A 240 -6.08 -14.02 3.71
C ARG A 240 -6.53 -13.58 5.12
N PRO A 241 -6.04 -14.20 6.20
CA PRO A 241 -6.48 -13.88 7.56
C PRO A 241 -6.32 -12.40 7.94
N LYS A 242 -5.22 -11.77 7.54
CA LYS A 242 -4.95 -10.34 7.80
C LYS A 242 -6.02 -9.41 7.21
N GLU A 243 -6.63 -9.78 6.08
CA GLU A 243 -7.68 -8.97 5.47
C GLU A 243 -9.03 -9.10 6.17
N LEU A 244 -9.24 -10.20 6.90
CA LEU A 244 -10.44 -10.47 7.69
C LEU A 244 -10.29 -10.10 9.16
N PHE A 245 -9.12 -9.64 9.61
CA PHE A 245 -8.83 -9.36 11.02
C PHE A 245 -9.85 -8.39 11.66
N ASN A 246 -10.27 -7.36 10.93
CA ASN A 246 -11.27 -6.40 11.41
C ASN A 246 -12.71 -6.95 11.39
N PHE A 247 -12.90 -8.18 10.90
CA PHE A 247 -14.19 -8.86 10.75
C PHE A 247 -14.07 -10.35 11.18
N PRO A 248 -13.79 -10.65 12.46
CA PRO A 248 -13.46 -11.99 12.91
C PRO A 248 -14.58 -13.04 12.72
N ALA A 249 -15.83 -12.61 12.61
CA ALA A 249 -16.99 -13.49 12.38
C ALA A 249 -17.45 -13.51 10.90
N ALA A 250 -16.70 -12.91 9.98
CA ALA A 250 -17.19 -12.69 8.62
C ALA A 250 -17.30 -13.98 7.79
N LEU A 251 -16.53 -15.02 8.14
CA LEU A 251 -16.61 -16.34 7.50
C LEU A 251 -17.73 -17.22 8.07
N ALA A 252 -18.28 -16.90 9.25
CA ALA A 252 -19.26 -17.76 9.93
C ALA A 252 -20.47 -18.13 9.05
N PRO A 253 -21.07 -17.21 8.26
CA PRO A 253 -22.17 -17.59 7.37
C PRO A 253 -21.77 -18.59 6.27
N LEU A 254 -20.53 -18.53 5.79
CA LEU A 254 -20.02 -19.49 4.81
C LEU A 254 -19.72 -20.85 5.44
N GLN A 255 -19.23 -20.85 6.69
CA GLN A 255 -18.97 -22.07 7.45
C GLN A 255 -20.28 -22.79 7.78
N GLU A 256 -21.31 -22.06 8.22
CA GLU A 256 -22.66 -22.62 8.44
C GLU A 256 -23.24 -23.20 7.14
N LEU A 257 -23.02 -22.54 6.00
CA LEU A 257 -23.42 -23.04 4.70
C LEU A 257 -22.67 -24.34 4.34
N ALA A 258 -21.38 -24.45 4.69
CA ALA A 258 -20.56 -25.63 4.46
C ALA A 258 -20.97 -26.83 5.33
N ASP A 259 -21.38 -26.57 6.58
CA ASP A 259 -21.79 -27.61 7.54
C ASP A 259 -23.22 -28.13 7.32
N ASN A 260 -23.95 -27.58 6.35
CA ASN A 260 -25.32 -28.00 6.07
C ASN A 260 -25.36 -29.44 5.52
N PRO A 261 -25.96 -30.40 6.25
CA PRO A 261 -25.97 -31.82 5.86
C PRO A 261 -26.80 -32.10 4.60
N SER A 262 -27.60 -31.14 4.14
CA SER A 262 -28.41 -31.27 2.93
C SER A 262 -27.59 -31.08 1.66
N TYR A 263 -26.42 -30.45 1.73
CA TYR A 263 -25.59 -30.21 0.56
C TYR A 263 -24.70 -31.42 0.25
N ARG A 264 -24.70 -31.81 -1.02
CA ARG A 264 -23.80 -32.83 -1.55
C ARG A 264 -22.58 -32.13 -2.16
N GLY A 265 -21.38 -32.49 -1.71
CA GLY A 265 -20.12 -31.93 -2.20
C GLY A 265 -19.41 -31.03 -1.17
N ASP A 266 -18.16 -31.35 -0.90
CA ASP A 266 -17.36 -30.73 0.15
C ASP A 266 -17.12 -29.23 -0.11
N ILE A 267 -17.21 -28.42 0.95
CA ILE A 267 -16.78 -27.02 0.95
C ILE A 267 -15.64 -26.91 1.96
N THR A 268 -14.46 -26.52 1.50
CA THR A 268 -13.25 -26.45 2.32
C THR A 268 -12.70 -25.02 2.39
N PHE A 269 -12.02 -24.70 3.48
CA PHE A 269 -11.50 -23.38 3.75
C PHE A 269 -9.98 -23.42 3.87
N HIS A 270 -9.31 -22.54 3.13
CA HIS A 270 -7.85 -22.51 3.02
C HIS A 270 -7.31 -21.12 3.29
N GLU A 271 -6.33 -21.02 4.17
CA GLU A 271 -5.66 -19.77 4.46
C GLU A 271 -4.54 -19.50 3.45
N ILE A 272 -4.53 -18.32 2.87
CA ILE A 272 -3.44 -17.81 2.05
C ILE A 272 -2.38 -17.22 3.00
N ASN A 273 -1.45 -18.07 3.40
CA ASN A 273 -0.33 -17.74 4.28
C ASN A 273 0.98 -17.68 3.47
N ASP A 274 1.07 -16.73 2.54
CA ASP A 274 2.31 -16.47 1.80
C ASP A 274 3.12 -15.36 2.48
N ALA A 275 4.37 -15.67 2.83
CA ALA A 275 5.33 -14.72 3.41
C ALA A 275 5.72 -13.59 2.43
N TRP A 276 5.51 -13.77 1.13
CA TRP A 276 5.77 -12.78 0.09
C TRP A 276 4.54 -11.92 -0.23
N ALA A 277 3.35 -12.40 0.15
CA ALA A 277 2.13 -11.61 0.14
C ALA A 277 2.02 -10.84 1.47
N THR A 278 3.00 -10.02 1.82
CA THR A 278 2.96 -9.10 2.99
C THR A 278 2.55 -7.71 2.59
#